data_AF-A0A350RIE0-F1
#
_entry.id   AF-A0A350RIE0-F1
#
_cell.length_a   1.000
_cell.length_b   1.000
_cell.length_c   1.000
_cell.angle_alpha   90.00
_cell.angle_beta   90.00
_cell.angle_gamma   90.00
#
_symmetry.space_group_name_H-M   'P 1'
#
loop_
_entity.id
_entity.type
_entity.pdbx_description
1 polymer ?
#
loop_
_entity_poly.entity_id
_entity_poly.type
_entity_poly.pdbx_seq_one_letter_code
_entity_poly.pdbx_strand_id
1 'polypeptide(L)'
;MATFPSEPTWGDLEKIFSQSFGASGRSYDDFIRRATGTQVEISPVAQMASSSPIGFTAKQVLPNTVGDTQIGRLISSVLPDRLKKPVENIGLGGMSAEEKAAFAEARAGDPELRIDSVELGKVPVGDSGAEVRLGPANYRAKAAQAAGVVAADLASDGMRNIWWFLNAPQAVAQVAMFQGMKQATDKQNVALDQTKYRGQEPLIRSRNLRMAAAAPAWIAASLGVGNFMRQPGYKAAVPSETDPTQTSNALAELGSRYFLGRSGSLLPYEEFRKERPDVSRSEYNAYKNYLFSGKSPIKATVDGIQGPEVTFMGKSIPLATGILPMAAAVVGARRGVKRGMTKVAATDGYQKEKVLKKAVQDARSDKKMEKSELNDTIQNYRDQVAQNDKTVAKSILANTSGYTAGAALSGYVLESMRRALKGRAPIEEEQVS
;
A
#
# COMPACT_ATOMS: atom_id res chain seq x y z
N MET A 1 -4.19 35.90 14.85
CA MET A 1 -4.28 34.49 14.43
C MET A 1 -3.59 34.37 13.09
N ALA A 2 -2.72 33.38 12.88
CA ALA A 2 -2.11 33.17 11.56
C ALA A 2 -3.21 32.81 10.55
N THR A 3 -3.18 33.43 9.38
CA THR A 3 -4.07 33.14 8.25
C THR A 3 -3.25 32.51 7.12
N PHE A 4 -3.85 31.54 6.42
CA PHE A 4 -3.24 30.98 5.21
C PHE A 4 -3.47 31.94 4.04
N PRO A 5 -2.46 32.24 3.21
CA PRO A 5 -2.62 33.16 2.08
C PRO A 5 -3.72 32.69 1.13
N SER A 6 -4.53 33.63 0.64
CA SER A 6 -5.59 33.36 -0.34
C SER A 6 -5.02 32.84 -1.67
N GLU A 7 -3.81 33.26 -2.00
CA GLU A 7 -3.06 32.84 -3.17
C GLU A 7 -1.78 32.12 -2.72
N PRO A 8 -1.83 30.79 -2.47
CA PRO A 8 -0.65 30.04 -2.09
C PRO A 8 0.40 30.03 -3.21
N THR A 9 1.65 30.21 -2.83
CA THR A 9 2.80 30.05 -3.71
C THR A 9 3.00 28.57 -4.08
N TRP A 10 3.88 28.29 -5.05
CA TRP A 10 4.26 26.89 -5.33
C TRP A 10 4.81 26.24 -4.06
N GLY A 11 5.78 26.86 -3.38
CA GLY A 11 6.40 26.32 -2.17
C GLY A 11 5.40 25.96 -1.07
N ASP A 12 4.32 26.74 -0.91
CA ASP A 12 3.24 26.41 0.03
C ASP A 12 2.52 25.12 -0.37
N LEU A 13 2.21 24.96 -1.66
CA LEU A 13 1.57 23.76 -2.20
C LEU A 13 2.49 22.53 -2.07
N GLU A 14 3.79 22.69 -2.27
CA GLU A 14 4.79 21.62 -2.05
C GLU A 14 4.78 21.14 -0.62
N LYS A 15 4.83 22.08 0.33
CA LYS A 15 4.87 21.79 1.76
C LYS A 15 3.61 21.06 2.20
N ILE A 16 2.45 21.52 1.74
CA ILE A 16 1.16 20.87 1.99
C ILE A 16 1.14 19.45 1.41
N PHE A 17 1.56 19.30 0.15
CA PHE A 17 1.61 18.01 -0.51
C PHE A 17 2.56 17.05 0.22
N SER A 18 3.77 17.49 0.56
CA SER A 18 4.81 16.70 1.20
C SER A 18 4.41 16.22 2.59
N GLN A 19 3.85 17.11 3.43
CA GLN A 19 3.30 16.70 4.73
C GLN A 19 2.18 15.68 4.54
N SER A 20 1.26 15.95 3.60
CA SER A 20 0.13 15.05 3.35
C SER A 20 0.56 13.70 2.77
N PHE A 21 1.65 13.69 2.01
CA PHE A 21 2.28 12.50 1.47
C PHE A 21 2.95 11.64 2.56
N GLY A 22 3.63 12.29 3.52
CA GLY A 22 4.28 11.61 4.65
C GLY A 22 3.30 11.10 5.72
N ALA A 23 2.12 11.73 5.82
CA ALA A 23 1.15 11.47 6.85
C ALA A 23 0.54 10.07 6.83
N SER A 24 0.24 9.54 8.03
CA SER A 24 -0.35 8.23 8.25
C SER A 24 -1.37 8.28 9.38
N GLY A 25 -2.52 7.61 9.22
CA GLY A 25 -3.51 7.46 10.30
C GLY A 25 -2.94 6.71 11.49
N ARG A 26 -2.06 5.74 11.24
CA ARG A 26 -1.33 4.97 12.26
C ARG A 26 -0.57 5.83 13.26
N SER A 27 -0.09 7.01 12.87
CA SER A 27 0.64 7.90 13.77
C SER A 27 -0.23 8.35 14.94
N TYR A 28 -1.53 8.55 14.69
CA TYR A 28 -2.50 8.87 15.74
C TYR A 28 -2.81 7.65 16.61
N ASP A 29 -3.02 6.47 16.02
CA ASP A 29 -3.24 5.25 16.81
C ASP A 29 -2.05 4.96 17.73
N ASP A 30 -0.83 5.09 17.22
CA ASP A 30 0.40 4.91 17.99
C ASP A 30 0.55 6.00 19.07
N PHE A 31 0.14 7.24 18.78
CA PHE A 31 0.06 8.31 19.79
C PHE A 31 -0.91 7.94 20.92
N ILE A 32 -2.14 7.54 20.60
CA ILE A 32 -3.15 7.17 21.59
C ILE A 32 -2.64 6.02 22.45
N ARG A 33 -2.05 4.98 21.86
CA ARG A 33 -1.48 3.84 22.60
C ARG A 33 -0.39 4.25 23.58
N ARG A 34 0.47 5.20 23.20
CA ARG A 34 1.49 5.75 24.10
C ARG A 34 0.85 6.56 25.23
N ALA A 35 -0.16 7.37 24.92
CA ALA A 35 -0.85 8.22 25.89
C ALA A 35 -1.66 7.41 26.92
N THR A 36 -2.31 6.33 26.49
CA THR A 36 -3.16 5.48 27.35
C THR A 36 -2.38 4.35 28.02
N GLY A 37 -1.12 4.11 27.63
CA GLY A 37 -0.31 3.00 28.12
C GLY A 37 -0.83 1.61 27.70
N THR A 38 -1.82 1.53 26.82
CA THR A 38 -2.38 0.26 26.37
C THR A 38 -1.51 -0.38 25.30
N GLN A 39 -0.88 -1.50 25.65
CA GLN A 39 -0.13 -2.35 24.71
C GLN A 39 -1.01 -3.28 23.88
N VAL A 40 -2.30 -2.95 23.69
CA VAL A 40 -3.20 -3.82 22.93
C VAL A 40 -2.66 -3.93 21.50
N GLU A 41 -2.44 -5.16 21.04
CA GLU A 41 -2.07 -5.44 19.66
C GLU A 41 -3.25 -5.05 18.76
N ILE A 42 -3.03 -4.08 17.87
CA ILE A 42 -4.02 -3.72 16.86
C ILE A 42 -4.19 -4.95 15.96
N SER A 43 -5.43 -5.38 15.74
CA SER A 43 -5.68 -6.49 14.81
C SER A 43 -5.07 -6.15 13.44
N PRO A 44 -4.57 -7.13 12.67
CA PRO A 44 -4.00 -6.88 11.35
C PRO A 44 -4.93 -6.05 10.44
N VAL A 45 -6.24 -6.26 10.54
CA VAL A 45 -7.26 -5.51 9.81
C VAL A 45 -7.33 -4.05 10.26
N ALA A 46 -7.35 -3.78 11.56
CA ALA A 46 -7.35 -2.42 12.07
C ALA A 46 -6.02 -1.70 11.75
N GLN A 47 -4.90 -2.42 11.77
CA GLN A 47 -3.58 -1.90 11.37
C GLN A 47 -3.53 -1.56 9.87
N MET A 48 -4.16 -2.38 9.04
CA MET A 48 -4.33 -2.09 7.61
C MET A 48 -5.23 -0.88 7.39
N ALA A 49 -6.38 -0.81 8.07
CA ALA A 49 -7.31 0.30 7.99
C ALA A 49 -6.67 1.64 8.40
N SER A 50 -5.83 1.65 9.44
CA SER A 50 -5.14 2.87 9.88
C SER A 50 -3.87 3.19 9.12
N SER A 51 -3.31 2.23 8.37
CA SER A 51 -2.19 2.46 7.47
C SER A 51 -2.56 3.22 6.19
N SER A 52 -3.85 3.29 5.86
CA SER A 52 -4.39 4.00 4.69
C SER A 52 -4.64 5.48 5.01
N PRO A 53 -3.89 6.43 4.40
CA PRO A 53 -4.13 7.86 4.56
C PRO A 53 -5.48 8.30 4.03
N ILE A 54 -5.94 7.74 2.90
CA ILE A 54 -7.29 8.03 2.40
C ILE A 54 -8.32 7.47 3.39
N GLY A 55 -8.14 6.23 3.87
CA GLY A 55 -9.03 5.63 4.87
C GLY A 55 -9.15 6.51 6.12
N PHE A 56 -8.02 6.95 6.67
CA PHE A 56 -7.99 7.86 7.81
C PHE A 56 -8.64 9.22 7.53
N THR A 57 -8.36 9.81 6.37
CA THR A 57 -8.96 11.11 5.96
C THR A 57 -10.46 10.97 5.72
N ALA A 58 -10.90 9.85 5.15
CA ALA A 58 -12.31 9.53 4.97
C ALA A 58 -13.01 9.43 6.33
N LYS A 59 -12.40 8.81 7.35
CA LYS A 59 -12.97 8.80 8.71
C LYS A 59 -13.23 10.21 9.26
N GLN A 60 -12.41 11.20 8.92
CA GLN A 60 -12.61 12.57 9.38
C GLN A 60 -13.83 13.27 8.74
N VAL A 61 -14.29 12.81 7.57
CA VAL A 61 -15.42 13.40 6.84
C VAL A 61 -16.69 12.56 7.00
N LEU A 62 -16.53 11.24 7.04
CA LEU A 62 -17.64 10.32 7.16
C LEU A 62 -18.37 10.54 8.50
N PRO A 63 -19.69 10.33 8.52
CA PRO A 63 -20.47 10.27 9.75
C PRO A 63 -19.96 9.13 10.64
N ASN A 64 -19.96 9.32 11.96
CA ASN A 64 -19.60 8.26 12.89
C ASN A 64 -20.70 7.20 12.95
N THR A 65 -21.95 7.64 12.96
CA THR A 65 -23.12 6.79 13.09
C THR A 65 -24.19 7.13 12.05
N VAL A 66 -25.14 6.22 11.81
CA VAL A 66 -26.30 6.48 10.94
C VAL A 66 -27.07 7.72 11.43
N GLY A 67 -27.23 7.90 12.75
CA GLY A 67 -27.90 9.05 13.35
C GLY A 67 -27.26 10.41 13.03
N ASP A 68 -25.97 10.45 12.68
CA ASP A 68 -25.29 11.69 12.29
C ASP A 68 -25.71 12.17 10.88
N THR A 69 -26.24 11.27 10.06
CA THR A 69 -26.65 11.57 8.68
C THR A 69 -28.07 12.12 8.61
N GLN A 70 -28.38 12.93 7.59
CA GLN A 70 -29.76 13.37 7.33
C GLN A 70 -30.67 12.20 6.97
N ILE A 71 -30.18 11.27 6.14
CA ILE A 71 -30.91 10.07 5.73
C ILE A 71 -31.17 9.15 6.94
N GLY A 72 -30.18 8.96 7.81
CA GLY A 72 -30.34 8.13 9.00
C GLY A 72 -31.33 8.71 10.00
N ARG A 73 -31.38 10.04 10.16
CA ARG A 73 -32.42 10.73 10.95
C ARG A 73 -33.80 10.60 10.31
N LEU A 74 -33.89 10.64 8.99
CA LEU A 74 -35.15 10.40 8.28
C LEU A 74 -35.63 8.96 8.48
N ILE A 75 -34.74 7.97 8.35
CA ILE A 75 -35.05 6.55 8.57
C ILE A 75 -35.42 6.31 10.04
N SER A 76 -34.69 6.88 11.00
CA SER A 76 -35.02 6.72 12.42
C SER A 76 -36.35 7.37 12.79
N SER A 77 -36.75 8.46 12.11
CA SER A 77 -38.03 9.11 12.37
C SER A 77 -39.26 8.24 12.06
N VAL A 78 -39.16 7.31 11.10
CA VAL A 78 -40.25 6.41 10.69
C VAL A 78 -40.22 5.04 11.37
N LEU A 79 -39.16 4.74 12.14
CA LEU A 79 -39.02 3.48 12.86
C LEU A 79 -39.76 3.51 14.22
N PRO A 80 -40.25 2.36 14.73
CA PRO A 80 -40.75 2.26 16.10
C PRO A 80 -39.68 2.67 17.13
N ASP A 81 -40.07 3.30 18.25
CA ASP A 81 -39.13 3.83 19.27
C ASP A 81 -38.08 2.82 19.75
N ARG A 82 -38.48 1.54 19.86
CA ARG A 82 -37.58 0.43 20.22
C ARG A 82 -36.43 0.19 19.23
N LEU A 83 -36.58 0.61 17.97
CA LEU A 83 -35.60 0.44 16.89
C LEU A 83 -34.84 1.73 16.54
N LYS A 84 -35.32 2.91 16.97
CA LYS A 84 -34.68 4.21 16.67
C LYS A 84 -33.24 4.25 17.16
N LYS A 85 -33.02 4.06 18.47
CA LYS A 85 -31.68 4.12 19.07
C LYS A 85 -30.71 3.06 18.51
N PRO A 86 -31.09 1.78 18.37
CA PRO A 86 -30.22 0.79 17.73
C PRO A 86 -29.81 1.17 16.31
N VAL A 87 -30.73 1.70 15.49
CA VAL A 87 -30.44 2.09 14.10
C VAL A 87 -29.59 3.36 14.04
N GLU A 88 -29.88 4.35 14.88
CA GLU A 88 -29.07 5.57 14.97
C GLU A 88 -27.63 5.28 15.38
N ASN A 89 -27.42 4.32 16.29
CA ASN A 89 -26.10 3.93 16.81
C ASN A 89 -25.30 3.00 15.88
N ILE A 90 -25.81 2.65 14.70
CA ILE A 90 -25.04 1.85 13.73
C ILE A 90 -23.83 2.67 13.28
N GLY A 91 -22.63 2.18 13.59
CA GLY A 91 -21.37 2.81 13.21
C GLY A 91 -21.15 2.79 11.69
N LEU A 92 -20.86 3.97 11.13
CA LEU A 92 -20.50 4.18 9.73
C LEU A 92 -18.97 4.37 9.53
N GLY A 93 -18.20 4.28 10.61
CA GLY A 93 -16.74 4.25 10.59
C GLY A 93 -16.08 5.62 10.49
N GLY A 94 -16.85 6.71 10.49
CA GLY A 94 -16.34 8.07 10.70
C GLY A 94 -15.91 8.32 12.14
N MET A 95 -15.18 9.41 12.37
CA MET A 95 -14.85 9.88 13.72
C MET A 95 -16.04 10.62 14.33
N SER A 96 -16.28 10.41 15.62
CA SER A 96 -17.23 11.23 16.39
C SER A 96 -16.75 12.69 16.49
N ALA A 97 -17.62 13.60 16.92
CA ALA A 97 -17.22 14.99 17.15
C ALA A 97 -16.14 15.09 18.24
N GLU A 98 -16.28 14.29 19.29
CA GLU A 98 -15.33 14.16 20.40
C GLU A 98 -14.00 13.59 19.92
N GLU A 99 -14.01 12.54 19.09
CA GLU A 99 -12.79 11.96 18.52
C GLU A 99 -12.06 12.94 17.60
N LYS A 100 -12.77 13.73 16.81
CA LYS A 100 -12.17 14.80 15.98
C LYS A 100 -11.55 15.89 16.84
N ALA A 101 -12.23 16.29 17.92
CA ALA A 101 -11.71 17.27 18.86
C ALA A 101 -10.45 16.74 19.57
N ALA A 102 -10.47 15.50 20.05
CA ALA A 102 -9.33 14.84 20.67
C ALA A 102 -8.15 14.69 19.70
N PHE A 103 -8.41 14.34 18.44
CA PHE A 103 -7.38 14.26 17.40
C PHE A 103 -6.74 15.64 17.13
N ALA A 104 -7.56 16.69 17.01
CA ALA A 104 -7.09 18.05 16.82
C ALA A 104 -6.28 18.56 18.02
N GLU A 105 -6.71 18.26 19.24
CA GLU A 105 -6.01 18.61 20.48
C GLU A 105 -4.68 17.86 20.59
N ALA A 106 -4.67 16.55 20.32
CA ALA A 106 -3.45 15.75 20.29
C ALA A 106 -2.41 16.31 19.30
N ARG A 107 -2.83 16.66 18.08
CA ARG A 107 -1.95 17.31 17.09
C ARG A 107 -1.47 18.69 17.54
N ALA A 108 -2.29 19.44 18.26
CA ALA A 108 -1.91 20.74 18.81
C ALA A 108 -0.84 20.58 19.90
N GLY A 109 -0.93 19.54 20.72
CA GLY A 109 0.03 19.23 21.80
C GLY A 109 1.32 18.52 21.36
N ASP A 110 1.29 17.78 20.25
CA ASP A 110 2.41 16.96 19.78
C ASP A 110 2.87 17.37 18.35
N PRO A 111 4.02 18.06 18.22
CA PRO A 111 4.57 18.43 16.92
C PRO A 111 4.92 17.23 16.02
N GLU A 112 5.30 16.08 16.58
CA GLU A 112 5.59 14.87 15.80
C GLU A 112 4.31 14.33 15.19
N LEU A 113 3.25 14.20 16.00
CA LEU A 113 1.94 13.76 15.50
C LEU A 113 1.41 14.68 14.40
N ARG A 114 1.64 16.00 14.52
CA ARG A 114 1.23 16.98 13.52
C ARG A 114 1.91 16.77 12.18
N ILE A 115 3.21 16.51 12.18
CA ILE A 115 4.00 16.23 10.97
C ILE A 115 3.59 14.88 10.37
N ASP A 116 3.39 13.87 11.22
CA ASP A 116 3.19 12.48 10.80
C ASP A 116 1.71 12.10 10.53
N SER A 117 0.78 13.04 10.67
CA SER A 117 -0.63 12.84 10.31
C SER A 117 -1.20 14.07 9.59
N VAL A 118 -2.44 13.98 9.10
CA VAL A 118 -3.14 15.10 8.45
C VAL A 118 -4.49 15.29 9.10
N GLU A 119 -4.84 16.54 9.40
CA GLU A 119 -6.21 16.95 9.67
C GLU A 119 -6.78 17.66 8.44
N LEU A 120 -7.91 17.18 7.92
CA LEU A 120 -8.48 17.67 6.67
C LEU A 120 -8.86 19.15 6.81
N GLY A 121 -8.35 19.96 5.88
CA GLY A 121 -8.59 21.40 5.86
C GLY A 121 -7.72 22.18 6.85
N LYS A 122 -6.74 21.57 7.51
CA LYS A 122 -5.65 22.29 8.20
C LYS A 122 -4.33 22.06 7.47
N VAL A 123 -3.53 23.11 7.37
CA VAL A 123 -2.24 23.10 6.64
C VAL A 123 -1.16 23.82 7.43
N PRO A 124 0.12 23.48 7.24
CA PRO A 124 1.22 24.10 7.96
C PRO A 124 1.45 25.51 7.43
N VAL A 125 1.80 26.44 8.31
CA VAL A 125 2.08 27.85 7.96
C VAL A 125 3.43 28.25 8.53
N GLY A 126 4.32 28.71 7.64
CA GLY A 126 5.70 29.04 8.00
C GLY A 126 6.47 27.83 8.54
N ASP A 127 7.61 28.08 9.18
CA ASP A 127 8.52 27.03 9.67
C ASP A 127 8.29 26.65 11.13
N SER A 128 7.37 27.33 11.81
CA SER A 128 6.99 27.05 13.21
C SER A 128 6.23 25.74 13.39
N GLY A 129 5.82 25.09 12.30
CA GLY A 129 4.95 23.91 12.32
C GLY A 129 3.54 24.24 12.80
N ALA A 130 3.15 25.51 12.94
CA ALA A 130 1.78 25.89 13.25
C ALA A 130 0.85 25.52 12.10
N GLU A 131 -0.36 25.08 12.40
CA GLU A 131 -1.37 24.77 11.40
C GLU A 131 -2.51 25.78 11.40
N VAL A 132 -2.99 26.14 10.21
CA VAL A 132 -4.11 27.05 10.04
C VAL A 132 -5.21 26.35 9.25
N ARG A 133 -6.47 26.61 9.65
CA ARG A 133 -7.64 26.10 8.94
C ARG A 133 -7.80 26.84 7.61
N LEU A 134 -7.89 26.08 6.53
CA LEU A 134 -8.13 26.58 5.19
C LEU A 134 -9.55 27.16 5.09
N GLY A 135 -9.64 28.40 4.61
CA GLY A 135 -10.92 29.00 4.26
C GLY A 135 -11.57 28.35 3.04
N PRO A 136 -12.83 28.73 2.72
CA PRO A 136 -13.53 28.24 1.53
C PRO A 136 -12.77 28.51 0.23
N ALA A 137 -12.14 29.68 0.12
CA ALA A 137 -11.42 30.15 -1.08
C ALA A 137 -10.09 29.43 -1.36
N ASN A 138 -9.54 28.66 -0.42
CA ASN A 138 -8.21 28.04 -0.56
C ASN A 138 -8.28 26.69 -1.29
N TYR A 139 -8.91 26.65 -2.47
CA TYR A 139 -9.13 25.41 -3.23
C TYR A 139 -7.82 24.74 -3.66
N ARG A 140 -6.79 25.52 -4.03
CA ARG A 140 -5.47 25.00 -4.44
C ARG A 140 -4.77 24.25 -3.31
N ALA A 141 -4.81 24.80 -2.10
CA ALA A 141 -4.26 24.16 -0.91
C ALA A 141 -5.00 22.87 -0.53
N LYS A 142 -6.35 22.87 -0.60
CA LYS A 142 -7.15 21.66 -0.41
C LYS A 142 -6.83 20.59 -1.45
N ALA A 143 -6.67 21.00 -2.72
CA ALA A 143 -6.30 20.11 -3.80
C ALA A 143 -4.89 19.51 -3.59
N ALA A 144 -3.91 20.31 -3.15
CA ALA A 144 -2.57 19.82 -2.82
C ALA A 144 -2.58 18.82 -1.64
N GLN A 145 -3.36 19.10 -0.59
CA GLN A 145 -3.53 18.17 0.54
C GLN A 145 -4.17 16.85 0.10
N ALA A 146 -5.27 16.92 -0.66
CA ALA A 146 -5.95 15.75 -1.19
C ALA A 146 -5.04 14.94 -2.13
N ALA A 147 -4.29 15.60 -3.01
CA ALA A 147 -3.32 14.96 -3.89
C ALA A 147 -2.21 14.26 -3.09
N GLY A 148 -1.71 14.88 -2.01
CA GLY A 148 -0.72 14.27 -1.13
C GLY A 148 -1.26 13.05 -0.41
N VAL A 149 -2.50 13.10 0.13
CA VAL A 149 -3.16 11.95 0.76
C VAL A 149 -3.37 10.80 -0.23
N VAL A 150 -3.83 11.09 -1.45
CA VAL A 150 -4.02 10.08 -2.49
C VAL A 150 -2.69 9.46 -2.91
N ALA A 151 -1.66 10.28 -3.14
CA ALA A 151 -0.32 9.82 -3.45
C ALA A 151 0.27 8.99 -2.30
N ALA A 152 0.04 9.37 -1.04
CA ALA A 152 0.46 8.62 0.14
C ALA A 152 -0.21 7.24 0.20
N ASP A 153 -1.50 7.18 -0.09
CA ASP A 153 -2.26 5.92 -0.07
C ASP A 153 -1.83 5.00 -1.19
N LEU A 154 -1.67 5.53 -2.41
CA LEU A 154 -1.09 4.85 -3.56
C LEU A 154 0.31 4.31 -3.23
N ALA A 155 1.17 5.16 -2.66
CA ALA A 155 2.54 4.81 -2.30
C ALA A 155 2.58 3.78 -1.16
N SER A 156 1.60 3.79 -0.26
CA SER A 156 1.50 2.83 0.86
C SER A 156 0.67 1.59 0.58
N ASP A 157 0.10 1.49 -0.62
CA ASP A 157 -0.84 0.45 -1.00
C ASP A 157 -2.00 0.32 0.01
N GLY A 158 -2.44 1.43 0.61
CA GLY A 158 -3.28 1.44 1.81
C GLY A 158 -4.71 0.95 1.55
N MET A 159 -5.48 1.72 0.79
CA MET A 159 -6.83 1.30 0.38
C MET A 159 -6.79 0.09 -0.53
N ARG A 160 -5.74 -0.03 -1.34
CA ARG A 160 -5.55 -1.16 -2.23
C ARG A 160 -5.38 -2.44 -1.41
N ASN A 161 -4.53 -2.49 -0.39
CA ASN A 161 -4.43 -3.65 0.51
C ASN A 161 -5.75 -4.00 1.19
N ILE A 162 -6.56 -3.03 1.60
CA ILE A 162 -7.88 -3.30 2.20
C ILE A 162 -8.81 -3.91 1.14
N TRP A 163 -8.85 -3.31 -0.06
CA TRP A 163 -9.64 -3.80 -1.17
C TRP A 163 -9.20 -5.21 -1.62
N TRP A 164 -7.89 -5.47 -1.75
CA TRP A 164 -7.34 -6.78 -2.11
C TRP A 164 -7.40 -7.78 -0.93
N PHE A 165 -7.32 -7.36 0.33
CA PHE A 165 -7.55 -8.23 1.48
C PHE A 165 -8.98 -8.75 1.50
N LEU A 166 -9.93 -7.89 1.15
CA LEU A 166 -11.33 -8.26 1.00
C LEU A 166 -11.60 -9.06 -0.29
N ASN A 167 -10.70 -9.04 -1.30
CA ASN A 167 -10.99 -9.57 -2.65
C ASN A 167 -9.95 -10.49 -3.34
N ALA A 168 -8.72 -10.73 -2.85
CA ALA A 168 -7.72 -11.51 -3.61
C ALA A 168 -6.39 -11.94 -2.89
N PRO A 169 -5.57 -12.82 -3.53
CA PRO A 169 -4.36 -13.44 -2.99
C PRO A 169 -3.16 -12.51 -2.83
N GLN A 170 -3.17 -11.32 -3.44
CA GLN A 170 -2.04 -10.38 -3.37
C GLN A 170 -1.77 -9.94 -1.93
N ALA A 171 -2.82 -9.92 -1.07
CA ALA A 171 -2.68 -9.72 0.36
C ALA A 171 -1.88 -10.84 1.04
N VAL A 172 -1.97 -12.10 0.56
CA VAL A 172 -1.18 -13.23 1.07
C VAL A 172 0.31 -13.04 0.78
N ALA A 173 0.67 -12.50 -0.37
CA ALA A 173 2.06 -12.21 -0.72
C ALA A 173 2.67 -11.12 0.16
N GLN A 174 1.92 -10.04 0.44
CA GLN A 174 2.36 -9.02 1.38
C GLN A 174 2.42 -9.52 2.81
N VAL A 175 1.44 -10.30 3.25
CA VAL A 175 1.48 -10.96 4.57
C VAL A 175 2.69 -11.90 4.66
N ALA A 176 2.97 -12.71 3.65
CA ALA A 176 4.14 -13.60 3.62
C ALA A 176 5.47 -12.83 3.57
N MET A 177 5.49 -11.65 2.95
CA MET A 177 6.64 -10.74 2.95
C MET A 177 6.85 -10.13 4.34
N PHE A 178 5.81 -9.58 4.97
CA PHE A 178 5.87 -9.01 6.32
C PHE A 178 6.20 -10.07 7.38
N GLN A 179 5.58 -11.25 7.30
CA GLN A 179 5.93 -12.41 8.14
C GLN A 179 7.36 -12.87 7.87
N GLY A 180 7.82 -12.80 6.63
CA GLY A 180 9.19 -13.13 6.25
C GLY A 180 10.24 -12.17 6.80
N MET A 181 9.96 -10.88 6.76
CA MET A 181 10.79 -9.84 7.37
C MET A 181 10.81 -10.02 8.90
N LYS A 182 9.66 -10.34 9.51
CA LYS A 182 9.57 -10.65 10.95
C LYS A 182 10.40 -11.88 11.34
N GLN A 183 10.22 -13.02 10.66
CA GLN A 183 10.99 -14.24 10.92
C GLN A 183 12.50 -14.10 10.66
N ALA A 184 12.91 -13.30 9.67
CA ALA A 184 14.32 -13.02 9.43
C ALA A 184 14.95 -12.21 10.58
N THR A 185 14.14 -11.39 11.26
CA THR A 185 14.54 -10.60 12.43
C THR A 185 14.66 -11.50 13.67
N ASP A 186 13.66 -12.35 13.91
CA ASP A 186 13.60 -13.25 15.07
C ASP A 186 14.74 -14.29 15.11
N LYS A 187 15.25 -14.70 13.94
CA LYS A 187 16.33 -15.71 13.84
C LYS A 187 17.74 -15.15 13.99
N GLN A 188 17.91 -13.84 14.06
CA GLN A 188 19.24 -13.24 14.19
C GLN A 188 19.52 -12.85 15.65
N ASN A 189 20.21 -13.75 16.37
CA ASN A 189 20.98 -13.46 17.60
C ASN A 189 22.18 -12.54 17.29
N VAL A 190 21.94 -11.39 16.65
CA VAL A 190 22.85 -10.25 16.85
C VAL A 190 22.70 -9.91 18.33
N ALA A 191 23.79 -9.77 19.08
CA ALA A 191 23.83 -9.50 20.53
C ALA A 191 23.20 -8.15 20.95
N LEU A 192 22.18 -7.70 20.24
CA LEU A 192 21.14 -6.84 20.75
C LEU A 192 20.21 -7.77 21.53
N ASP A 193 20.17 -7.61 22.84
CA ASP A 193 19.20 -8.24 23.73
C ASP A 193 17.76 -7.90 23.27
N GLN A 194 17.25 -8.63 22.28
CA GLN A 194 15.92 -8.46 21.71
C GLN A 194 14.82 -8.81 22.71
N THR A 195 15.15 -9.49 23.82
CA THR A 195 14.18 -9.75 24.89
C THR A 195 13.77 -8.46 25.62
N LYS A 196 14.61 -7.41 25.59
CA LYS A 196 14.26 -6.03 26.02
C LYS A 196 13.53 -5.19 24.96
N TYR A 197 13.40 -5.69 23.73
CA TYR A 197 12.67 -5.04 22.63
C TYR A 197 11.40 -5.82 22.22
N ARG A 198 10.76 -6.51 23.18
CA ARG A 198 9.37 -6.97 23.04
C ARG A 198 8.43 -5.75 23.01
N GLY A 199 8.40 -5.10 21.86
CA GLY A 199 7.66 -3.89 21.56
C GLY A 199 7.88 -3.56 20.09
N GLN A 200 7.21 -4.34 19.24
CA GLN A 200 7.06 -4.30 17.77
C GLN A 200 7.43 -2.98 17.04
N GLU A 201 8.69 -2.52 17.09
CA GLU A 201 9.17 -1.45 16.21
C GLU A 201 9.53 -2.05 14.83
N PRO A 202 9.01 -1.50 13.71
CA PRO A 202 9.32 -1.99 12.38
C PRO A 202 10.79 -1.75 12.03
N LEU A 203 11.41 -2.73 11.37
CA LEU A 203 12.86 -2.75 11.06
C LEU A 203 13.35 -1.58 10.19
N ILE A 204 12.45 -1.02 9.39
CA ILE A 204 12.61 0.29 8.77
C ILE A 204 11.52 1.15 9.37
N ARG A 205 11.87 2.21 10.11
CA ARG A 205 10.87 3.04 10.80
C ARG A 205 10.16 3.94 9.80
N SER A 206 10.92 4.57 8.91
CA SER A 206 10.39 5.41 7.84
C SER A 206 9.45 4.63 6.94
N ARG A 207 8.18 5.04 6.93
CA ARG A 207 7.14 4.42 6.08
C ARG A 207 7.47 4.56 4.60
N ASN A 208 7.88 5.75 4.16
CA ASN A 208 8.26 6.02 2.77
C ASN A 208 9.37 5.08 2.31
N LEU A 209 10.31 4.79 3.21
CA LEU A 209 11.41 3.90 2.91
C LEU A 209 11.02 2.42 2.97
N ARG A 210 10.13 2.01 3.87
CA ARG A 210 9.49 0.68 3.82
C ARG A 210 8.78 0.44 2.50
N MET A 211 8.04 1.44 2.04
CA MET A 211 7.32 1.36 0.77
C MET A 211 8.27 1.29 -0.41
N ALA A 212 9.30 2.15 -0.45
CA ALA A 212 10.33 2.07 -1.47
C ALA A 212 11.00 0.69 -1.49
N ALA A 213 11.33 0.13 -0.33
CA ALA A 213 11.92 -1.20 -0.21
C ALA A 213 10.98 -2.33 -0.68
N ALA A 214 9.66 -2.17 -0.51
CA ALA A 214 8.65 -3.12 -0.99
C ALA A 214 8.29 -2.93 -2.47
N ALA A 215 8.56 -1.75 -3.04
CA ALA A 215 8.15 -1.38 -4.40
C ALA A 215 8.57 -2.40 -5.48
N PRO A 216 9.79 -2.98 -5.50
CA PRO A 216 10.14 -3.94 -6.54
C PRO A 216 9.31 -5.23 -6.46
N ALA A 217 8.99 -5.73 -5.26
CA ALA A 217 8.13 -6.90 -5.09
C ALA A 217 6.69 -6.59 -5.52
N TRP A 218 6.22 -5.38 -5.22
CA TRP A 218 4.91 -4.89 -5.63
C TRP A 218 4.80 -4.68 -7.15
N ILE A 219 5.83 -4.11 -7.81
CA ILE A 219 5.92 -3.99 -9.26
C ILE A 219 5.91 -5.39 -9.88
N ALA A 220 6.70 -6.34 -9.36
CA ALA A 220 6.75 -7.70 -9.85
C ALA A 220 5.39 -8.41 -9.79
N ALA A 221 4.72 -8.34 -8.63
CA ALA A 221 3.41 -8.94 -8.44
C ALA A 221 2.37 -8.30 -9.36
N SER A 222 2.41 -6.98 -9.51
CA SER A 222 1.46 -6.25 -10.35
C SER A 222 1.70 -6.46 -11.85
N LEU A 223 2.95 -6.62 -12.31
CA LEU A 223 3.28 -7.00 -13.69
C LEU A 223 2.82 -8.43 -13.99
N GLY A 224 3.08 -9.37 -13.07
CA GLY A 224 2.72 -10.77 -13.22
C GLY A 224 1.22 -11.05 -13.25
N VAL A 225 0.43 -10.21 -12.57
CA VAL A 225 -1.04 -10.32 -12.52
C VAL A 225 -1.71 -9.49 -13.63
N GLY A 226 -0.93 -8.76 -14.46
CA GLY A 226 -1.48 -7.93 -15.53
C GLY A 226 -2.17 -6.64 -15.06
N ASN A 227 -1.84 -6.18 -13.84
CA ASN A 227 -2.41 -4.95 -13.26
C ASN A 227 -1.84 -3.67 -13.89
N PHE A 228 -0.69 -3.73 -14.56
CA PHE A 228 -0.08 -2.57 -15.23
C PHE A 228 -0.23 -2.58 -16.75
N MET A 229 -0.36 -3.76 -17.36
CA MET A 229 -0.48 -3.89 -18.80
C MET A 229 -1.47 -4.99 -19.16
N ARG A 230 -2.11 -4.82 -20.31
CA ARG A 230 -2.91 -5.85 -20.95
C ARG A 230 -2.03 -7.05 -21.27
N GLN A 231 -2.49 -8.25 -20.90
CA GLN A 231 -1.85 -9.47 -21.32
C GLN A 231 -2.32 -9.82 -22.75
N PRO A 232 -1.42 -10.31 -23.63
CA PRO A 232 -1.83 -10.78 -24.96
C PRO A 232 -2.91 -11.86 -24.87
N GLY A 233 -3.93 -11.77 -25.72
CA GLY A 233 -5.12 -12.62 -25.72
C GLY A 233 -6.27 -12.09 -24.85
N TYR A 234 -6.10 -10.95 -24.18
CA TYR A 234 -7.15 -10.34 -23.35
C TYR A 234 -7.51 -8.94 -23.85
N LYS A 235 -8.75 -8.51 -23.56
CA LYS A 235 -9.21 -7.15 -23.78
C LYS A 235 -8.52 -6.15 -22.85
N ALA A 236 -8.61 -4.87 -23.18
CA ALA A 236 -8.43 -3.80 -22.20
C ALA A 236 -9.53 -3.91 -21.11
N ALA A 237 -9.26 -3.40 -19.91
CA ALA A 237 -10.22 -3.41 -18.80
C ALA A 237 -11.36 -2.40 -19.04
N VAL A 238 -11.06 -1.33 -19.78
CA VAL A 238 -11.96 -0.31 -20.31
C VAL A 238 -11.74 -0.28 -21.83
N PRO A 239 -12.29 -1.26 -22.57
CA PRO A 239 -12.03 -1.41 -23.99
C PRO A 239 -12.61 -0.26 -24.82
N SER A 240 -11.95 0.07 -25.93
CA SER A 240 -12.52 0.92 -26.96
C SER A 240 -13.54 0.15 -27.79
N GLU A 241 -14.50 0.87 -28.38
CA GLU A 241 -15.55 0.27 -29.22
C GLU A 241 -14.98 -0.27 -30.54
N THR A 242 -13.94 0.37 -31.07
CA THR A 242 -13.32 0.04 -32.36
C THR A 242 -12.28 -1.05 -32.25
N ASP A 243 -11.53 -1.10 -31.14
CA ASP A 243 -10.50 -2.10 -30.89
C ASP A 243 -10.54 -2.51 -29.40
N PRO A 244 -11.03 -3.72 -29.08
CA PRO A 244 -11.18 -4.17 -27.70
C PRO A 244 -9.84 -4.42 -27.01
N THR A 245 -8.73 -4.44 -27.75
CA THR A 245 -7.37 -4.55 -27.21
C THR A 245 -6.82 -3.20 -26.73
N GLN A 246 -7.40 -2.11 -27.21
CA GLN A 246 -7.04 -0.75 -26.83
C GLN A 246 -7.99 -0.19 -25.80
N THR A 247 -7.47 0.69 -24.96
CA THR A 247 -8.29 1.38 -23.97
C THR A 247 -8.93 2.63 -24.56
N SER A 248 -10.19 2.88 -24.25
CA SER A 248 -10.85 4.16 -24.55
C SER A 248 -10.42 5.29 -23.61
N ASN A 249 -9.86 4.95 -22.43
CA ASN A 249 -9.40 5.94 -21.45
C ASN A 249 -8.28 5.36 -20.59
N ALA A 250 -7.04 5.81 -20.83
CA ALA A 250 -5.86 5.32 -20.13
C ALA A 250 -5.90 5.53 -18.61
N LEU A 251 -6.51 6.62 -18.12
CA LEU A 251 -6.64 6.88 -16.69
C LEU A 251 -7.68 5.95 -16.05
N ALA A 252 -8.79 5.68 -16.74
CA ALA A 252 -9.81 4.73 -16.30
C ALA A 252 -9.31 3.28 -16.38
N GLU A 253 -8.52 2.93 -17.39
CA GLU A 253 -7.84 1.64 -17.51
C GLU A 253 -6.89 1.42 -16.34
N LEU A 254 -5.99 2.39 -16.11
CA LEU A 254 -5.07 2.35 -14.98
C LEU A 254 -5.85 2.26 -13.67
N GLY A 255 -6.87 3.11 -13.47
CA GLY A 255 -7.73 3.07 -12.29
C GLY A 255 -8.40 1.70 -12.09
N SER A 256 -8.99 1.12 -13.14
CA SER A 256 -9.71 -0.16 -13.06
C SER A 256 -8.79 -1.36 -12.84
N ARG A 257 -7.63 -1.39 -13.49
CA ARG A 257 -6.64 -2.46 -13.30
C ARG A 257 -5.92 -2.32 -11.98
N TYR A 258 -5.52 -1.11 -11.63
CA TYR A 258 -4.74 -0.84 -10.44
C TYR A 258 -5.57 -0.95 -9.16
N PHE A 259 -6.72 -0.27 -9.09
CA PHE A 259 -7.55 -0.25 -7.88
C PHE A 259 -8.53 -1.40 -7.83
N LEU A 260 -9.29 -1.63 -8.91
CA LEU A 260 -10.31 -2.68 -8.94
C LEU A 260 -9.74 -4.03 -9.35
N GLY A 261 -8.44 -4.11 -9.63
CA GLY A 261 -7.78 -5.34 -10.07
C GLY A 261 -8.44 -5.99 -11.28
N ARG A 262 -9.20 -5.24 -12.09
CA ARG A 262 -9.96 -5.80 -13.20
C ARG A 262 -8.97 -6.11 -14.32
N SER A 263 -8.88 -7.38 -14.69
CA SER A 263 -8.34 -7.75 -16.00
C SER A 263 -9.46 -7.65 -17.04
N GLY A 264 -9.10 -7.36 -18.28
CA GLY A 264 -10.06 -7.49 -19.39
C GLY A 264 -10.45 -8.95 -19.59
N SER A 265 -11.60 -9.18 -20.22
CA SER A 265 -12.03 -10.54 -20.58
C SER A 265 -11.14 -11.13 -21.67
N LEU A 266 -11.18 -12.45 -21.84
CA LEU A 266 -10.53 -13.11 -22.98
C LEU A 266 -11.05 -12.54 -24.31
N LEU A 267 -10.17 -12.36 -25.29
CA LEU A 267 -10.56 -11.96 -26.66
C LEU A 267 -11.31 -13.10 -27.34
N PRO A 268 -12.27 -12.82 -28.25
CA PRO A 268 -12.83 -13.85 -29.13
C PRO A 268 -11.72 -14.59 -29.88
N TYR A 269 -11.90 -15.88 -30.17
CA TYR A 269 -10.82 -16.72 -30.71
C TYR A 269 -10.15 -16.13 -31.97
N GLU A 270 -10.93 -15.53 -32.88
CA GLU A 270 -10.40 -14.92 -34.09
C GLU A 270 -9.46 -13.74 -33.83
N GLU A 271 -9.73 -12.94 -32.81
CA GLU A 271 -8.84 -11.85 -32.38
C GLU A 271 -7.72 -12.38 -31.49
N PHE A 272 -8.03 -13.35 -30.63
CA PHE A 272 -7.07 -14.02 -29.76
C PHE A 272 -5.93 -14.64 -30.55
N ARG A 273 -6.23 -15.37 -31.63
CA ARG A 273 -5.26 -16.04 -32.49
C ARG A 273 -4.34 -15.05 -33.21
N LYS A 274 -4.78 -13.82 -33.50
CA LYS A 274 -3.92 -12.76 -34.06
C LYS A 274 -2.80 -12.40 -33.10
N GLU A 275 -3.09 -12.38 -31.79
CA GLU A 275 -2.08 -12.10 -30.75
C GLU A 275 -1.35 -13.35 -30.26
N ARG A 276 -1.99 -14.53 -30.37
CA ARG A 276 -1.51 -15.83 -29.86
C ARG A 276 -1.74 -16.95 -30.89
N PRO A 277 -1.00 -16.94 -32.02
CA PRO A 277 -1.10 -17.99 -33.05
C PRO A 277 -0.53 -19.34 -32.60
N ASP A 278 0.14 -19.37 -31.45
CA ASP A 278 0.71 -20.56 -30.81
C ASP A 278 -0.30 -21.39 -30.01
N VAL A 279 -1.55 -20.91 -29.90
CA VAL A 279 -2.62 -21.56 -29.14
C VAL A 279 -3.69 -22.07 -30.10
N SER A 280 -4.01 -23.36 -30.03
CA SER A 280 -5.06 -23.94 -30.88
C SER A 280 -6.46 -23.57 -30.38
N ARG A 281 -7.48 -23.78 -31.22
CA ARG A 281 -8.88 -23.53 -30.85
C ARG A 281 -9.34 -24.43 -29.70
N SER A 282 -8.90 -25.68 -29.70
CA SER A 282 -9.19 -26.63 -28.63
C SER A 282 -8.58 -26.19 -27.30
N GLU A 283 -7.33 -25.71 -27.30
CA GLU A 283 -6.66 -25.18 -26.11
C GLU A 283 -7.32 -23.90 -25.60
N TYR A 284 -7.68 -22.99 -26.50
CA TYR A 284 -8.43 -21.77 -26.16
C TYR A 284 -9.76 -22.12 -25.49
N ASN A 285 -10.52 -23.07 -26.05
CA ASN A 285 -11.80 -23.51 -25.49
C ASN A 285 -11.62 -24.22 -24.14
N ALA A 286 -10.60 -25.08 -24.01
CA ALA A 286 -10.26 -25.73 -22.74
C ALA A 286 -9.92 -24.69 -21.66
N TYR A 287 -9.14 -23.67 -22.02
CA TYR A 287 -8.79 -22.59 -21.10
C TYR A 287 -9.97 -21.69 -20.73
N LYS A 288 -10.81 -21.33 -21.71
CA LYS A 288 -12.07 -20.62 -21.48
C LYS A 288 -12.96 -21.42 -20.52
N ASN A 289 -13.09 -22.72 -20.74
CA ASN A 289 -13.82 -23.61 -19.83
C ASN A 289 -13.19 -23.59 -18.44
N TYR A 290 -11.87 -23.70 -18.29
CA TYR A 290 -11.20 -23.60 -17.00
C TYR A 290 -11.52 -22.30 -16.23
N LEU A 291 -11.48 -21.14 -16.91
CA LEU A 291 -11.80 -19.85 -16.29
C LEU A 291 -13.25 -19.80 -15.78
N PHE A 292 -14.21 -20.25 -16.59
CA PHE A 292 -15.65 -20.10 -16.33
C PHE A 292 -16.32 -21.33 -15.68
N SER A 293 -15.67 -22.49 -15.63
CA SER A 293 -16.22 -23.74 -15.05
C SER A 293 -15.70 -23.99 -13.64
N GLY A 294 -16.54 -24.51 -12.75
CA GLY A 294 -16.18 -24.84 -11.37
C GLY A 294 -16.36 -23.68 -10.41
N LYS A 295 -17.02 -23.96 -9.27
CA LYS A 295 -17.34 -23.00 -8.20
C LYS A 295 -16.19 -22.76 -7.22
N SER A 296 -15.06 -23.44 -7.39
CA SER A 296 -13.92 -23.29 -6.48
C SER A 296 -13.31 -21.89 -6.61
N PRO A 297 -13.11 -21.18 -5.48
CA PRO A 297 -12.43 -19.88 -5.48
C PRO A 297 -10.93 -20.00 -5.78
N ILE A 298 -10.35 -21.21 -5.79
CA ILE A 298 -8.95 -21.47 -6.16
C ILE A 298 -8.92 -22.61 -7.17
N LYS A 299 -8.26 -22.40 -8.31
CA LYS A 299 -8.06 -23.40 -9.37
C LYS A 299 -6.60 -23.34 -9.81
N ALA A 300 -6.04 -24.47 -10.21
CA ALA A 300 -4.72 -24.51 -10.84
C ALA A 300 -4.83 -25.30 -12.14
N THR A 301 -4.02 -24.93 -13.12
CA THR A 301 -3.90 -25.67 -14.38
C THR A 301 -2.43 -25.66 -14.81
N VAL A 302 -1.97 -26.77 -15.39
CA VAL A 302 -0.66 -26.85 -16.03
C VAL A 302 -0.72 -26.40 -17.50
N ASP A 303 -1.94 -26.37 -18.05
CA ASP A 303 -2.25 -26.13 -19.47
C ASP A 303 -2.82 -24.72 -19.70
N GLY A 304 -2.47 -23.76 -18.85
CA GLY A 304 -2.84 -22.37 -19.06
C GLY A 304 -2.25 -21.80 -20.34
N ILE A 305 -2.91 -20.79 -20.91
CA ILE A 305 -2.46 -20.12 -22.13
C ILE A 305 -1.13 -19.38 -21.95
N GLN A 306 -0.68 -19.12 -20.72
CA GLN A 306 0.63 -18.57 -20.37
C GLN A 306 1.48 -19.56 -19.56
N GLY A 307 1.14 -20.85 -19.67
CA GLY A 307 1.79 -21.92 -18.94
C GLY A 307 1.06 -22.33 -17.67
N PRO A 308 1.76 -22.99 -16.72
CA PRO A 308 1.16 -23.33 -15.45
C PRO A 308 0.64 -22.06 -14.77
N GLU A 309 -0.63 -22.07 -14.37
CA GLU A 309 -1.37 -20.92 -13.90
C GLU A 309 -2.18 -21.29 -12.66
N VAL A 310 -2.29 -20.36 -11.71
CA VAL A 310 -3.18 -20.47 -10.56
C VAL A 310 -4.22 -19.36 -10.66
N THR A 311 -5.49 -19.75 -10.74
CA THR A 311 -6.62 -18.84 -10.69
C THR A 311 -7.14 -18.74 -9.28
N PHE A 312 -7.34 -17.51 -8.80
CA PHE A 312 -8.02 -17.25 -7.55
C PHE A 312 -9.11 -16.21 -7.76
N MET A 313 -10.33 -16.52 -7.33
CA MET A 313 -11.52 -15.68 -7.51
C MET A 313 -11.67 -15.15 -8.94
N GLY A 314 -11.43 -16.03 -9.92
CA GLY A 314 -11.54 -15.71 -11.35
C GLY A 314 -10.35 -14.95 -11.95
N LYS A 315 -9.30 -14.65 -11.18
CA LYS A 315 -8.06 -14.03 -11.69
C LYS A 315 -6.95 -15.06 -11.84
N SER A 316 -6.49 -15.29 -13.07
CA SER A 316 -5.37 -16.18 -13.33
C SER A 316 -4.03 -15.49 -13.11
N ILE A 317 -3.12 -16.17 -12.43
CA ILE A 317 -1.75 -15.72 -12.17
C ILE A 317 -0.80 -16.79 -12.73
N PRO A 318 -0.04 -16.48 -13.80
CA PRO A 318 0.94 -17.41 -14.34
C PRO A 318 2.06 -17.69 -13.33
N LEU A 319 2.47 -18.95 -13.24
CA LEU A 319 3.52 -19.39 -12.35
C LEU A 319 4.86 -18.76 -12.77
N ALA A 320 5.18 -18.76 -14.07
CA ALA A 320 6.45 -18.29 -14.62
C ALA A 320 6.63 -16.77 -14.53
N THR A 321 5.58 -16.00 -14.84
CA THR A 321 5.67 -14.53 -14.95
C THR A 321 5.03 -13.78 -13.77
N GLY A 322 4.30 -14.47 -12.89
CA GLY A 322 3.70 -13.88 -11.70
C GLY A 322 4.18 -14.46 -10.38
N ILE A 323 3.95 -15.76 -10.14
CA ILE A 323 4.24 -16.37 -8.85
C ILE A 323 5.75 -16.46 -8.60
N LEU A 324 6.54 -16.92 -9.58
CA LEU A 324 7.99 -17.06 -9.44
C LEU A 324 8.69 -15.71 -9.22
N PRO A 325 8.44 -14.64 -10.02
CA PRO A 325 9.00 -13.32 -9.75
C PRO A 325 8.62 -12.76 -8.39
N MET A 326 7.38 -13.00 -7.93
CA MET A 326 6.91 -12.59 -6.61
C MET A 326 7.61 -13.35 -5.48
N ALA A 327 7.73 -14.68 -5.57
CA ALA A 327 8.47 -15.49 -4.61
C ALA A 327 9.95 -15.10 -4.56
N ALA A 328 10.57 -14.86 -5.72
CA ALA A 328 11.93 -14.37 -5.83
C ALA A 328 12.09 -12.99 -5.21
N ALA A 329 11.12 -12.09 -5.39
CA ALA A 329 11.11 -10.78 -4.75
C ALA A 329 11.07 -10.90 -3.21
N VAL A 330 10.22 -11.78 -2.67
CA VAL A 330 10.16 -12.02 -1.22
C VAL A 330 11.48 -12.56 -0.69
N VAL A 331 12.10 -13.52 -1.38
CA VAL A 331 13.42 -14.06 -1.01
C VAL A 331 14.51 -12.99 -1.10
N GLY A 332 14.51 -12.21 -2.18
CA GLY A 332 15.43 -11.08 -2.40
C GLY A 332 15.30 -10.02 -1.31
N ALA A 333 14.07 -9.69 -0.91
CA ALA A 333 13.81 -8.74 0.16
C ALA A 333 14.30 -9.25 1.52
N ARG A 334 14.03 -10.52 1.86
CA ARG A 334 14.55 -11.15 3.10
C ARG A 334 16.08 -11.10 3.14
N ARG A 335 16.74 -11.46 2.04
CA ARG A 335 18.21 -11.40 1.92
C ARG A 335 18.72 -9.97 1.99
N GLY A 336 18.00 -9.03 1.38
CA GLY A 336 18.28 -7.61 1.39
C GLY A 336 18.21 -7.00 2.78
N VAL A 337 17.18 -7.33 3.56
CA VAL A 337 17.06 -6.98 4.99
C VAL A 337 18.28 -7.47 5.75
N LYS A 338 18.59 -8.76 5.67
CA LYS A 338 19.73 -9.36 6.39
C LYS A 338 21.05 -8.66 6.06
N ARG A 339 21.34 -8.45 4.78
CA ARG A 339 22.54 -7.74 4.32
C ARG A 339 22.56 -6.27 4.75
N GLY A 340 21.39 -5.62 4.75
CA GLY A 340 21.22 -4.24 5.18
C GLY A 340 21.56 -4.07 6.65
N MET A 341 20.99 -4.93 7.50
CA MET A 341 21.27 -4.95 8.94
C MET A 341 22.75 -5.21 9.22
N THR A 342 23.36 -6.17 8.54
CA THR A 342 24.80 -6.43 8.69
C THR A 342 25.64 -5.21 8.32
N LYS A 343 25.26 -4.45 7.28
CA LYS A 343 25.96 -3.21 6.91
C LYS A 343 25.81 -2.12 7.97
N VAL A 344 24.59 -1.93 8.50
CA VAL A 344 24.35 -0.96 9.59
C VAL A 344 25.13 -1.35 10.85
N ALA A 345 25.16 -2.65 11.19
CA ALA A 345 25.92 -3.16 12.32
C ALA A 345 27.43 -2.97 12.13
N ALA A 346 27.96 -3.17 10.91
CA ALA A 346 29.38 -2.99 10.60
C ALA A 346 29.86 -1.53 10.73
N THR A 347 28.95 -0.55 10.70
CA THR A 347 29.25 0.88 10.89
C THR A 347 28.87 1.39 12.29
N ASP A 348 28.60 0.48 13.23
CA ASP A 348 28.08 0.75 14.58
C ASP A 348 26.79 1.58 14.59
N GLY A 349 26.03 1.58 13.48
CA GLY A 349 24.87 2.45 13.31
C GLY A 349 23.79 2.23 14.37
N TYR A 350 23.59 0.98 14.79
CA TYR A 350 22.64 0.64 15.86
C TYR A 350 23.13 1.07 17.25
N GLN A 351 24.45 1.03 17.52
CA GLN A 351 24.98 1.51 18.80
C GLN A 351 24.89 3.03 18.89
N LYS A 352 25.25 3.73 17.81
CA LYS A 352 25.08 5.19 17.69
C LYS A 352 23.63 5.61 17.89
N GLU A 353 22.70 4.91 17.22
CA GLU A 353 21.27 5.13 17.39
C GLU A 353 20.82 4.93 18.84
N LYS A 354 21.28 3.87 19.51
CA LYS A 354 20.95 3.60 20.91
C LYS A 354 21.45 4.69 21.85
N VAL A 355 22.67 5.18 21.63
CA VAL A 355 23.25 6.29 22.41
C VAL A 355 22.44 7.56 22.20
N LEU A 356 22.11 7.91 20.95
CA LEU A 356 21.30 9.09 20.63
C LEU A 356 19.87 8.98 21.16
N LYS A 357 19.25 7.80 21.11
CA LYS A 357 17.92 7.57 21.70
C LYS A 357 17.94 7.81 23.21
N LYS A 358 18.97 7.33 23.90
CA LYS A 358 19.15 7.58 25.33
C LYS A 358 19.35 9.08 25.59
N ALA A 359 20.17 9.76 24.80
CA ALA A 359 20.36 11.21 24.91
C ALA A 359 19.04 11.98 24.75
N VAL A 360 18.19 11.59 23.79
CA VAL A 360 16.84 12.18 23.64
C VAL A 360 15.95 11.91 24.87
N GLN A 361 16.01 10.72 25.46
CA GLN A 361 15.24 10.40 26.66
C GLN A 361 15.70 11.21 27.87
N ASP A 362 17.01 11.28 28.08
CA ASP A 362 17.63 12.04 29.16
C ASP A 362 17.30 13.54 28.98
N ALA A 363 17.45 14.08 27.76
CA ALA A 363 17.08 15.44 27.37
C ALA A 363 15.59 15.77 27.62
N ARG A 364 14.68 14.86 27.29
CA ARG A 364 13.23 15.03 27.55
C ARG A 364 12.91 15.02 29.04
N SER A 365 13.70 14.33 29.85
CA SER A 365 13.51 14.25 31.30
C SER A 365 14.08 15.47 32.03
N ASP A 366 15.02 16.18 31.42
CA ASP A 366 15.63 17.38 31.99
C ASP A 366 14.76 18.62 31.75
N LYS A 367 14.10 19.09 32.80
CA LYS A 367 13.26 20.29 32.77
C LYS A 367 14.06 21.59 32.54
N LYS A 368 15.39 21.56 32.68
CA LYS A 368 16.27 22.72 32.52
C LYS A 368 16.88 22.84 31.13
N MET A 369 16.77 21.81 30.28
CA MET A 369 17.34 21.83 28.95
C MET A 369 16.68 22.88 28.05
N GLU A 370 17.48 23.60 27.29
CA GLU A 370 16.95 24.58 26.34
C GLU A 370 16.19 23.86 25.22
N LYS A 371 15.10 24.47 24.73
CA LYS A 371 14.30 23.87 23.66
C LYS A 371 15.10 23.67 22.37
N SER A 372 16.04 24.56 22.06
CA SER A 372 16.92 24.45 20.89
C SER A 372 17.81 23.21 20.99
N GLU A 373 18.46 23.02 22.14
CA GLU A 373 19.33 21.86 22.44
C GLU A 373 18.56 20.52 22.39
N LEU A 374 17.34 20.51 22.93
CA LEU A 374 16.45 19.35 22.82
C LEU A 374 16.11 19.03 21.36
N ASN A 375 15.82 20.06 20.55
CA ASN A 375 15.52 19.90 19.13
C ASN A 375 16.72 19.36 18.35
N ASP A 376 17.92 19.87 18.62
CA ASP A 376 19.16 19.41 17.99
C ASP A 376 19.45 17.95 18.35
N THR A 377 19.25 17.56 19.62
CA THR A 377 19.40 16.18 20.08
C THR A 377 18.42 15.24 19.38
N ILE A 378 17.16 15.68 19.23
CA ILE A 378 16.13 14.94 18.49
C ILE A 378 16.51 14.83 17.01
N GLN A 379 17.01 15.91 16.40
CA GLN A 379 17.40 15.92 14.99
C GLN A 379 18.56 14.97 14.73
N ASN A 380 19.61 14.98 15.56
CA ASN A 380 20.74 14.06 15.46
C ASN A 380 20.29 12.59 15.54
N TYR A 381 19.38 12.28 16.48
CA TYR A 381 18.79 10.95 16.57
C TYR A 381 18.03 10.57 15.28
N ARG A 382 17.19 11.48 14.76
CA ARG A 382 16.41 11.25 13.52
C ARG A 382 17.31 11.04 12.31
N ASP A 383 18.38 11.82 12.18
CA ASP A 383 19.33 11.70 11.08
C ASP A 383 20.05 10.35 11.11
N GLN A 384 20.45 9.88 12.30
CA GLN A 384 21.06 8.55 12.45
C GLN A 384 20.06 7.42 12.10
N VAL A 385 18.80 7.53 12.54
CA VAL A 385 17.74 6.58 12.17
C VAL A 385 17.54 6.57 10.66
N ALA A 386 17.45 7.75 10.03
CA ALA A 386 17.28 7.88 8.59
C ALA A 386 18.46 7.27 7.80
N GLN A 387 19.69 7.42 8.28
CA GLN A 387 20.87 6.79 7.68
C GLN A 387 20.85 5.26 7.80
N ASN A 388 20.50 4.74 8.97
CA ASN A 388 20.35 3.30 9.21
C ASN A 388 19.29 2.71 8.28
N ASP A 389 18.10 3.32 8.28
CA ASP A 389 16.97 2.98 7.43
C ASP A 389 17.39 2.99 5.95
N LYS A 390 18.02 4.06 5.46
CA LYS A 390 18.50 4.22 4.07
C LYS A 390 19.45 3.10 3.66
N THR A 391 20.32 2.67 4.55
CA THR A 391 21.28 1.58 4.30
C THR A 391 20.56 0.24 4.14
N VAL A 392 19.59 -0.04 5.01
CA VAL A 392 18.77 -1.25 4.92
C VAL A 392 17.96 -1.25 3.62
N ALA A 393 17.28 -0.15 3.31
CA ALA A 393 16.45 -0.05 2.12
C ALA A 393 17.23 -0.15 0.81
N LYS A 394 18.42 0.46 0.72
CA LYS A 394 19.33 0.26 -0.43
C LYS A 394 19.65 -1.21 -0.64
N SER A 395 19.88 -1.95 0.45
CA SER A 395 20.14 -3.39 0.39
C SER A 395 18.90 -4.18 -0.04
N ILE A 396 17.72 -3.83 0.46
CA ILE A 396 16.46 -4.44 0.01
C ILE A 396 16.27 -4.18 -1.47
N LEU A 397 16.31 -2.93 -1.91
CA LEU A 397 16.15 -2.56 -3.32
C LEU A 397 17.12 -3.30 -4.24
N ALA A 398 18.41 -3.34 -3.89
CA ALA A 398 19.41 -4.03 -4.70
C ALA A 398 19.16 -5.55 -4.79
N ASN A 399 18.82 -6.20 -3.67
CA ASN A 399 18.61 -7.65 -3.68
C ASN A 399 17.24 -8.02 -4.26
N THR A 400 16.17 -7.32 -3.91
CA THR A 400 14.84 -7.56 -4.50
C THR A 400 14.88 -7.34 -6.00
N SER A 401 15.44 -6.22 -6.49
CA SER A 401 15.52 -5.95 -7.93
C SER A 401 16.36 -7.00 -8.66
N GLY A 402 17.50 -7.43 -8.11
CA GLY A 402 18.32 -8.48 -8.71
C GLY A 402 17.61 -9.83 -8.79
N TYR A 403 16.94 -10.25 -7.71
CA TYR A 403 16.21 -11.53 -7.68
C TYR A 403 14.94 -11.48 -8.54
N THR A 404 14.20 -10.37 -8.51
CA THR A 404 13.02 -10.15 -9.34
C THR A 404 13.37 -10.09 -10.81
N ALA A 405 14.37 -9.28 -11.21
CA ALA A 405 14.79 -9.18 -12.60
C ALA A 405 15.33 -10.53 -13.08
N GLY A 406 16.15 -11.21 -12.28
CA GLY A 406 16.64 -12.55 -12.59
C GLY A 406 15.52 -13.57 -12.80
N ALA A 407 14.51 -13.57 -11.91
CA ALA A 407 13.36 -14.47 -12.00
C ALA A 407 12.38 -14.11 -13.13
N ALA A 408 12.19 -12.82 -13.40
CA ALA A 408 11.38 -12.37 -14.53
C ALA A 408 12.04 -12.73 -15.85
N LEU A 409 13.34 -12.46 -16.00
CA LEU A 409 14.11 -12.82 -17.19
C LEU A 409 14.15 -14.34 -17.40
N SER A 410 14.40 -15.12 -16.35
CA SER A 410 14.37 -16.59 -16.47
C SER A 410 12.96 -17.11 -16.78
N GLY A 411 11.91 -16.52 -16.18
CA GLY A 411 10.52 -16.83 -16.48
C GLY A 411 10.16 -16.55 -17.94
N TYR A 412 10.54 -15.39 -18.47
CA TYR A 412 10.35 -15.04 -19.89
C TYR A 412 11.14 -15.95 -20.82
N VAL A 413 12.40 -16.30 -20.48
CA VAL A 413 13.21 -17.23 -21.26
C VAL A 413 12.58 -18.61 -21.27
N LEU A 414 12.19 -19.16 -20.12
CA LEU A 414 11.53 -20.47 -20.01
C LEU A 414 10.21 -20.50 -20.79
N GLU A 415 9.41 -19.44 -20.70
CA GLU A 415 8.16 -19.32 -21.44
C GLU A 415 8.42 -19.18 -22.96
N SER A 416 9.44 -18.43 -23.36
CA SER A 416 9.83 -18.31 -24.78
C SER A 416 10.35 -19.64 -25.35
N MET A 417 11.14 -20.39 -24.58
CA MET A 417 11.62 -21.72 -24.96
C MET A 417 10.47 -22.71 -25.06
N ARG A 418 9.54 -22.71 -24.08
CA ARG A 418 8.32 -23.51 -24.13
C ARG A 418 7.51 -23.22 -25.40
N ARG A 419 7.32 -21.93 -25.75
CA ARG A 419 6.60 -21.54 -26.97
C ARG A 419 7.33 -21.94 -28.25
N ALA A 420 8.64 -21.75 -28.31
CA ALA A 420 9.47 -22.12 -29.44
C ALA A 420 9.44 -23.64 -29.69
N LEU A 421 9.46 -24.44 -28.62
CA LEU A 421 9.35 -25.90 -28.70
C LEU A 421 7.95 -26.38 -29.11
N LYS A 422 6.90 -25.62 -28.81
CA LYS A 422 5.51 -25.98 -29.13
C LYS A 422 5.15 -25.74 -30.60
N GLY A 423 5.83 -24.82 -31.28
CA GLY A 423 5.54 -24.47 -32.68
C GLY A 423 4.22 -23.71 -32.85
N ARG A 424 3.88 -23.33 -34.10
CA ARG A 424 2.56 -22.76 -34.42
C ARG A 424 1.53 -23.87 -34.38
N ALA A 425 0.33 -23.59 -33.85
CA ALA A 425 -0.76 -24.54 -33.93
C ALA A 425 -1.10 -24.82 -35.41
N PRO A 426 -1.37 -26.07 -35.80
CA PRO A 426 -1.82 -26.38 -37.15
C PRO A 426 -3.08 -25.57 -37.46
N ILE A 427 -3.11 -24.95 -38.64
CA ILE A 427 -4.30 -24.26 -39.13
C ILE A 427 -5.30 -25.37 -39.45
N GLU A 428 -6.28 -25.59 -38.59
CA GLU A 428 -7.45 -26.38 -38.96
C GLU A 428 -8.11 -25.64 -40.12
N GLU A 429 -7.98 -26.19 -41.33
CA GLU A 429 -8.77 -25.73 -42.48
C GLU A 429 -10.23 -25.81 -42.05
N GLU A 430 -10.92 -24.66 -42.02
CA GLU A 430 -12.36 -24.64 -41.88
C GLU A 430 -12.91 -25.55 -42.96
N GLN A 431 -13.46 -26.70 -42.54
CA GLN A 431 -14.25 -27.52 -43.43
C GLN A 431 -15.44 -26.65 -43.85
N VAL A 432 -15.30 -26.03 -45.02
CA VAL A 432 -16.36 -25.31 -45.70
C VAL A 432 -17.45 -26.35 -45.98
N SER A 433 -18.49 -26.33 -45.14
CA SER A 433 -19.71 -27.11 -45.33
C SER A 433 -20.80 -26.24 -45.92
#